data_AF-A0A177LJ52-F1
#
_entry.id   AF-A0A177LJ52-F1
#
_cell.length_a   1.000
_cell.length_b   1.000
_cell.length_c   1.000
_cell.angle_alpha   90.00
_cell.angle_beta   90.00
_cell.angle_gamma   90.00
#
_symmetry.space_group_name_H-M   'P 1'
#
loop_
_entity.id
_entity.type
_entity.pdbx_description
1 polymer ?
#
loop_
_entity_poly.entity_id
_entity_poly.type
_entity_poly.pdbx_seq_one_letter_code
_entity_poly.pdbx_strand_id
1 'polypeptide(L)'
;MKKSTFVSLLFITFFVIGTLSFTSSKKVIAVVFNKEMTKKDLLSLQKNLKEKNIILVFNKMKFTRNRLSYIDFSVDFGDGFSGTSKSEITKSKEVGFVRDYNENAEEPFVVGELK
;
A
#
# COMPACT_ATOMS: atom_id res chain seq x y z
N MET A 1 7.51 -21.07 -72.63
CA MET A 1 6.59 -19.93 -72.43
C MET A 1 5.30 -20.42 -71.80
N LYS A 2 4.91 -19.84 -70.64
CA LYS A 2 3.56 -19.76 -70.00
C LYS A 2 3.75 -19.80 -68.47
N LYS A 3 4.11 -18.65 -67.88
CA LYS A 3 3.24 -17.69 -67.18
C LYS A 3 2.69 -18.26 -65.86
N SER A 4 3.51 -18.08 -64.82
CA SER A 4 3.18 -18.22 -63.40
C SER A 4 2.12 -17.19 -63.01
N THR A 5 0.97 -17.64 -62.56
CA THR A 5 -0.08 -16.79 -61.97
C THR A 5 0.29 -16.50 -60.50
N PHE A 6 0.71 -15.27 -60.25
CA PHE A 6 0.88 -14.73 -58.90
C PHE A 6 -0.49 -14.66 -58.21
N VAL A 7 -0.64 -15.39 -57.10
CA VAL A 7 -1.78 -15.29 -56.19
C VAL A 7 -1.62 -14.00 -55.40
N SER A 8 -2.51 -13.05 -55.66
CA SER A 8 -2.68 -11.83 -54.86
C SER A 8 -3.26 -12.21 -53.50
N LEU A 9 -2.50 -12.00 -52.43
CA LEU A 9 -2.98 -12.17 -51.05
C LEU A 9 -2.79 -10.83 -50.33
N LEU A 10 -3.85 -10.02 -50.39
CA LEU A 10 -3.96 -8.73 -49.71
C LEU A 10 -4.21 -8.97 -48.22
N PHE A 11 -3.15 -9.03 -47.41
CA PHE A 11 -3.28 -9.04 -45.95
C PHE A 11 -3.46 -7.60 -45.45
N ILE A 12 -4.72 -7.18 -45.31
CA ILE A 12 -5.06 -5.99 -44.54
C ILE A 12 -5.09 -6.40 -43.07
N THR A 13 -4.03 -6.10 -42.33
CA THR A 13 -4.04 -6.19 -40.86
C THR A 13 -4.34 -4.80 -40.29
N PHE A 14 -5.60 -4.57 -39.94
CA PHE A 14 -5.98 -3.42 -39.11
C PHE A 14 -5.63 -3.74 -37.66
N PHE A 15 -4.46 -3.29 -37.20
CA PHE A 15 -4.13 -3.28 -35.78
C PHE A 15 -4.77 -2.06 -35.14
N VAL A 16 -5.98 -2.22 -34.60
CA VAL A 16 -6.58 -1.21 -33.71
C VAL A 16 -5.91 -1.37 -32.36
N ILE A 17 -4.82 -0.61 -32.13
CA ILE A 17 -4.23 -0.47 -30.80
C ILE A 17 -5.17 0.47 -30.03
N GLY A 18 -6.15 -0.11 -29.34
CA GLY A 18 -6.99 0.60 -28.39
C GLY A 18 -6.10 1.20 -27.30
N THR A 19 -6.19 2.51 -27.08
CA THR A 19 -5.49 3.18 -25.98
C THR A 19 -6.09 2.67 -24.66
N LEU A 20 -5.34 1.84 -23.94
CA LEU A 20 -5.65 1.49 -22.56
C LEU A 20 -5.51 2.75 -21.70
N SER A 21 -6.63 3.44 -21.48
CA SER A 21 -6.71 4.52 -20.49
C SER A 21 -6.73 3.90 -19.09
N PHE A 22 -5.55 3.66 -18.52
CA PHE A 22 -5.42 3.38 -17.09
C PHE A 22 -5.63 4.68 -16.30
N THR A 23 -6.86 4.93 -15.88
CA THR A 23 -7.10 5.82 -14.75
C THR A 23 -6.72 5.05 -13.47
N SER A 24 -5.44 5.14 -13.08
CA SER A 24 -4.97 4.59 -11.81
C SER A 24 -5.50 5.48 -10.68
N SER A 25 -6.69 5.16 -10.17
CA SER A 25 -7.08 5.65 -8.85
C SER A 25 -6.09 5.06 -7.85
N LYS A 26 -5.13 5.87 -7.36
CA LYS A 26 -4.11 5.42 -6.42
C LYS A 26 -4.76 4.79 -5.20
N LYS A 27 -4.68 3.47 -5.08
CA LYS A 27 -5.11 2.72 -3.90
C LYS A 27 -3.88 2.63 -2.99
N VAL A 28 -3.71 3.60 -2.11
CA VAL A 28 -2.61 3.62 -1.12
C VAL A 28 -3.21 3.64 0.27
N ILE A 29 -2.69 2.81 1.15
CA ILE A 29 -3.03 2.82 2.57
C ILE A 29 -1.78 3.25 3.33
N ALA A 30 -1.86 4.39 4.01
CA ALA A 30 -0.78 4.93 4.81
C ALA A 30 -1.29 5.24 6.22
N VAL A 31 -0.55 4.77 7.22
CA VAL A 31 -0.83 5.01 8.63
C VAL A 31 0.44 5.53 9.27
N VAL A 32 0.35 6.68 9.94
CA VAL A 32 1.45 7.28 10.70
C VAL A 32 1.00 7.45 12.14
N PHE A 33 1.73 6.85 13.06
CA PHE A 33 1.54 7.01 14.50
C PHE A 33 2.22 8.28 14.96
N ASN A 34 1.45 9.18 15.58
CA ASN A 34 1.98 10.44 16.09
C ASN A 34 1.74 10.57 17.60
N LYS A 35 2.43 11.54 18.21
CA LYS A 35 2.43 11.75 19.66
C LYS A 35 1.06 12.14 20.21
N GLU A 36 0.23 12.78 19.41
CA GLU A 36 -1.08 13.27 19.85
C GLU A 36 -2.14 12.17 19.92
N MET A 37 -1.86 10.99 19.32
CA MET A 37 -2.78 9.86 19.38
C MET A 37 -2.97 9.35 20.81
N THR A 38 -4.23 9.16 21.17
CA THR A 38 -4.64 8.54 22.42
C THR A 38 -4.86 7.04 22.22
N LYS A 39 -5.01 6.31 23.34
CA LYS A 39 -5.39 4.89 23.30
C LYS A 39 -6.70 4.67 22.53
N LYS A 40 -7.67 5.59 22.66
CA LYS A 40 -8.96 5.49 21.96
C LYS A 40 -8.79 5.59 20.45
N ASP A 41 -7.94 6.51 19.99
CA ASP A 41 -7.69 6.71 18.56
C ASP A 41 -7.05 5.47 17.94
N LEU A 42 -6.08 4.87 18.64
CA LEU A 42 -5.41 3.65 18.19
C LEU A 42 -6.35 2.45 18.11
N LEU A 43 -7.22 2.27 19.10
CA LEU A 43 -8.24 1.20 19.05
C LEU A 43 -9.27 1.44 17.95
N SER A 44 -9.66 2.69 17.71
CA SER A 44 -10.55 3.03 16.59
C SER A 44 -9.87 2.75 15.25
N LEU A 45 -8.60 3.11 15.11
CA LEU A 45 -7.80 2.82 13.92
C LEU A 45 -7.72 1.31 13.67
N GLN A 46 -7.41 0.53 14.70
CA GLN A 46 -7.37 -0.93 14.60
C GLN A 46 -8.69 -1.51 14.10
N LYS A 47 -9.83 -1.04 14.64
CA LYS A 47 -11.16 -1.45 14.18
C LYS A 47 -11.40 -1.08 12.71
N ASN A 48 -11.12 0.16 12.34
CA ASN A 48 -11.32 0.66 10.97
C ASN A 48 -10.48 -0.13 9.94
N LEU A 49 -9.27 -0.54 10.31
CA LEU A 49 -8.41 -1.38 9.46
C LEU A 49 -8.95 -2.81 9.36
N LYS A 50 -9.44 -3.37 10.46
CA LYS A 50 -10.05 -4.71 10.45
C LYS A 50 -11.25 -4.80 9.51
N GLU A 51 -12.08 -3.75 9.44
CA GLU A 51 -13.20 -3.66 8.49
C GLU A 51 -12.75 -3.67 7.01
N LYS A 52 -11.47 -3.39 6.75
CA LYS A 52 -10.83 -3.45 5.43
C LYS A 52 -10.01 -4.74 5.22
N ASN A 53 -10.18 -5.74 6.09
CA ASN A 53 -9.40 -6.97 6.13
C ASN A 53 -7.89 -6.76 6.42
N ILE A 54 -7.54 -5.65 7.07
CA ILE A 54 -6.16 -5.36 7.49
C ILE A 54 -6.07 -5.59 9.00
N ILE A 55 -5.20 -6.50 9.40
CA ILE A 55 -5.00 -6.87 10.79
C ILE A 55 -3.86 -6.02 11.35
N LEU A 56 -4.19 -5.05 12.19
CA LEU A 56 -3.23 -4.32 13.01
C LEU A 56 -3.26 -4.87 14.44
N VAL A 57 -2.10 -5.21 14.99
CA VAL A 57 -1.93 -5.67 16.37
C VAL A 57 -0.95 -4.74 17.07
N PHE A 58 -1.33 -4.24 18.25
CA PHE A 58 -0.42 -3.49 19.11
C PHE A 58 0.12 -4.42 20.19
N ASN A 59 1.37 -4.89 20.03
CA ASN A 59 2.04 -5.74 21.00
C ASN A 59 2.36 -4.97 22.29
N LYS A 60 2.72 -3.68 22.15
CA LYS A 60 2.97 -2.79 23.27
C LYS A 60 2.70 -1.34 22.91
N MET A 61 2.08 -0.61 23.81
CA MET A 61 1.88 0.83 23.71
C MET A 61 2.29 1.48 25.04
N LYS A 62 3.00 2.60 24.99
CA LYS A 62 3.22 3.45 26.16
C LYS A 62 2.70 4.84 25.88
N PHE A 63 2.16 5.47 26.93
CA PHE A 63 1.64 6.82 26.88
C PHE A 63 2.28 7.66 27.98
N THR A 64 2.61 8.90 27.65
CA THR A 64 3.10 9.91 28.58
C THR A 64 2.11 11.06 28.57
N ARG A 65 1.48 11.39 29.70
CA ARG A 65 0.43 12.42 29.76
C ARG A 65 -0.69 12.19 28.74
N ASN A 66 -1.16 10.94 28.65
CA ASN A 66 -2.21 10.49 27.70
C ASN A 66 -1.85 10.61 26.20
N ARG A 67 -0.58 10.82 25.88
CA ARG A 67 -0.06 10.94 24.51
C ARG A 67 0.86 9.78 24.18
N LEU A 68 0.75 9.22 22.99
CA LEU A 68 1.56 8.07 22.56
C LEU A 68 3.06 8.42 22.63
N SER A 69 3.84 7.61 23.32
CA SER A 69 5.29 7.80 23.47
C SER A 69 6.10 6.61 22.96
N TYR A 70 5.50 5.44 22.83
CA TYR A 70 6.13 4.26 22.27
C TYR A 70 5.08 3.34 21.68
N ILE A 71 5.43 2.69 20.56
CA ILE A 71 4.60 1.68 19.92
C ILE A 71 5.44 0.47 19.50
N ASP A 72 4.86 -0.71 19.65
CA ASP A 72 5.29 -1.99 19.08
C ASP A 72 4.07 -2.60 18.43
N PHE A 73 4.11 -2.81 17.12
CA PHE A 73 2.98 -3.23 16.33
C PHE A 73 3.35 -4.21 15.23
N SER A 74 2.34 -4.95 14.78
CA SER A 74 2.38 -5.86 13.66
C SER A 74 1.20 -5.55 12.74
N VAL A 75 1.43 -5.56 11.43
CA VAL A 75 0.41 -5.35 10.41
C VAL A 75 0.42 -6.50 9.41
N ASP A 76 -0.77 -6.94 8.99
CA ASP A 76 -0.99 -7.91 7.92
C ASP A 76 -2.12 -7.40 7.03
N PHE A 77 -1.84 -7.26 5.73
CA PHE A 77 -2.79 -6.77 4.75
C PHE A 77 -3.65 -7.88 4.10
N GLY A 78 -3.39 -9.15 4.41
CA GLY A 78 -4.11 -10.29 3.86
C GLY A 78 -3.82 -10.56 2.38
N ASP A 79 -2.89 -9.83 1.77
CA ASP A 79 -2.47 -9.93 0.36
C ASP A 79 -1.03 -10.48 0.22
N GLY A 80 -0.50 -11.07 1.29
CA GLY A 80 0.87 -11.55 1.37
C GLY A 80 1.86 -10.52 1.94
N PHE A 81 1.48 -9.25 2.08
CA PHE A 81 2.31 -8.25 2.74
C PHE A 81 1.98 -8.13 4.23
N SER A 82 3.01 -8.32 5.06
CA SER A 82 2.93 -8.16 6.50
C SER A 82 4.28 -7.69 7.05
N GLY A 83 4.27 -7.13 8.26
CA GLY A 83 5.49 -6.70 8.91
C GLY A 83 5.26 -6.20 10.32
N THR A 84 6.37 -5.98 11.02
CA THR A 84 6.36 -5.54 12.42
C THR A 84 7.34 -4.40 12.60
N SER A 85 7.01 -3.46 13.48
CA SER A 85 7.97 -2.45 13.91
C SER A 85 7.71 -1.99 15.32
N LYS A 86 8.75 -1.45 15.94
CA LYS A 86 8.72 -0.86 17.27
C LYS A 86 9.56 0.41 17.29
N SER A 87 9.04 1.47 17.89
CA SER A 87 9.75 2.73 17.97
C SER A 87 9.22 3.62 19.08
N GLU A 88 10.08 4.54 19.52
CA GLU A 88 9.66 5.70 20.30
C GLU A 88 9.01 6.75 19.40
N ILE A 89 7.97 7.40 19.91
CA ILE A 89 7.26 8.44 19.17
C ILE A 89 7.83 9.80 19.54
N THR A 90 8.58 10.37 18.59
CA THR A 90 9.13 11.73 18.68
C THR A 90 8.43 12.63 17.66
N LYS A 91 8.72 13.94 17.69
CA LYS A 91 8.20 14.88 16.67
C LYS A 91 8.99 14.85 15.36
N SER A 92 10.17 14.23 15.37
CA SER A 92 11.13 14.27 14.27
C SER A 92 11.10 13.02 13.41
N LYS A 93 10.28 12.02 13.77
CA LYS A 93 10.22 10.71 13.11
C LYS A 93 8.79 10.39 12.74
N GLU A 94 8.60 9.91 11.53
CA GLU A 94 7.32 9.35 11.09
C GLU A 94 7.38 7.84 11.24
N VAL A 95 6.65 7.30 12.20
CA VAL A 95 6.60 5.84 12.44
C VAL A 95 5.25 5.32 11.99
N GLY A 96 5.24 4.29 11.14
CA GLY A 96 4.00 3.84 10.53
C GLY A 96 4.17 2.69 9.57
N PHE A 97 3.22 2.58 8.65
CA PHE A 97 3.30 1.63 7.55
C PHE A 97 2.55 2.17 6.32
N VAL A 98 3.02 1.75 5.15
CA VAL A 98 2.46 2.10 3.86
C VAL A 98 2.31 0.85 3.03
N ARG A 99 1.17 0.73 2.33
CA ARG A 99 0.92 -0.25 1.29
C ARG A 99 0.43 0.46 0.05
N ASP A 100 1.22 0.41 -1.01
CA ASP A 100 0.87 0.96 -2.32
C ASP A 100 0.48 -0.18 -3.27
N TYR A 101 -0.80 -0.24 -3.64
CA TYR A 101 -1.34 -1.29 -4.53
C TYR A 101 -1.13 -1.00 -6.03
N ASN A 102 -0.42 0.07 -6.39
CA ASN A 102 -0.07 0.35 -7.79
C ASN A 102 0.95 -0.70 -8.29
N GLU A 103 0.72 -1.23 -9.49
CA GLU A 103 1.60 -2.25 -10.12
C GLU A 103 3.05 -1.77 -10.32
N ASN A 104 3.23 -0.45 -10.45
CA ASN A 104 4.53 0.20 -10.68
C ASN A 104 5.07 0.91 -9.42
N ALA A 105 4.59 0.55 -8.23
CA ALA A 105 5.11 1.13 -7.00
C ALA A 105 6.57 0.69 -6.79
N GLU A 106 7.46 1.67 -6.60
CA GLU A 106 8.88 1.41 -6.28
C GLU A 106 9.02 0.67 -4.95
N GLU A 107 8.25 1.10 -3.95
CA GLU A 107 8.15 0.47 -2.64
C GLU A 107 6.69 0.11 -2.35
N PRO A 108 6.23 -1.11 -2.72
CA PRO A 108 4.84 -1.51 -2.56
C PRO A 108 4.43 -1.69 -1.08
N PHE A 109 5.40 -1.85 -0.18
CA PHE A 109 5.17 -2.01 1.26
C PHE A 109 6.35 -1.49 2.08
N VAL A 110 6.05 -0.68 3.09
CA VAL A 110 7.02 -0.15 4.06
C VAL A 110 6.43 -0.24 5.47
N VAL A 111 7.24 -0.57 6.47
CA VAL A 111 6.86 -0.61 7.89
C VAL A 111 8.00 -0.11 8.78
N GLY A 112 7.67 0.73 9.76
CA GLY A 112 8.63 1.30 10.70
C GLY A 112 8.84 2.80 10.51
N GLU A 113 10.09 3.25 10.52
CA GLU A 113 10.45 4.66 10.32
C GLU A 113 10.35 4.98 8.83
N LEU A 114 9.38 5.83 8.47
CA LEU A 114 9.08 6.22 7.11
C LEU A 114 9.94 7.42 6.67
N LYS A 115 10.25 8.32 7.60
CA LYS A 115 11.12 9.49 7.47
C LYS A 115 11.69 9.94 8.81
#